data_AF-Q7PB12-F1
#
_entry.id   AF-Q7PB12-F1
#
_cell.length_a   1.000
_cell.length_b   1.000
_cell.length_c   1.000
_cell.angle_alpha   90.00
_cell.angle_beta   90.00
_cell.angle_gamma   90.00
#
_symmetry.space_group_name_H-M   'P 1'
#
loop_
_entity.id
_entity.type
_entity.pdbx_description
1 polymer ?
#
loop_
_entity_poly.entity_id
_entity_poly.type
_entity_poly.pdbx_seq_one_letter_code
_entity_poly.pdbx_strand_id
1 'polypeptide(L)'
;MLRKMPLILMAIIIAIILLNPLMSLEVQRLLYSISLSISIIGLFLPLIIFGLLFKSVVMLAKDATRIVFLILLLVCGSNVCSTFISYYVGIYIYQFALSMISPIENDSLKPLWLLNFPNIISNDKIVFSSIILGFISSKLCAEVAIGLACKLEAFVAKILRLLIYIMPLFIMGFIVKLQFDEVLDIIIKDYMFIFVTIVFAQFGYIFLAYFILSNCRVKECIASLSNMMPASISGFSAMSSVISMPLSIK
;
A
#
# COMPACT_ATOMS: atom_id res chain seq x y z
N MET A 1 -2.19 -16.24 8.77
CA MET A 1 -3.02 -15.04 9.06
C MET A 1 -3.19 -14.16 7.82
N LEU A 2 -2.11 -13.75 7.16
CA LEU A 2 -2.10 -12.93 5.93
C LEU A 2 -3.11 -13.34 4.84
N ARG A 3 -3.16 -14.63 4.47
CA ARG A 3 -4.12 -15.13 3.46
C ARG A 3 -5.60 -14.96 3.83
N LYS A 4 -5.91 -14.87 5.13
CA LYS A 4 -7.28 -14.66 5.64
C LYS A 4 -7.57 -13.19 5.96
N MET A 5 -6.56 -12.31 5.97
CA MET A 5 -6.75 -10.88 6.25
C MET A 5 -7.79 -10.20 5.38
N PRO A 6 -7.84 -10.37 4.04
CA PRO A 6 -8.90 -9.74 3.24
C PRO A 6 -10.30 -10.18 3.67
N LEU A 7 -10.48 -11.46 4.01
CA LEU A 7 -11.75 -11.99 4.49
C LEU A 7 -12.09 -11.45 5.88
N ILE A 8 -11.10 -11.35 6.77
CA ILE A 8 -11.27 -10.77 8.12
C ILE A 8 -11.64 -9.29 8.01
N LEU A 9 -10.97 -8.54 7.13
CA LEU A 9 -11.25 -7.14 6.87
C LEU A 9 -12.65 -6.93 6.28
N MET A 10 -13.02 -7.74 5.30
CA MET A 10 -14.36 -7.69 4.71
C MET A 10 -15.43 -8.04 5.75
N ALA A 11 -15.20 -9.06 6.58
CA ALA A 11 -16.10 -9.40 7.68
C ALA A 11 -16.22 -8.25 8.71
N ILE A 12 -15.12 -7.58 9.05
CA ILE A 12 -15.13 -6.41 9.95
C ILE A 12 -15.91 -5.25 9.34
N ILE A 13 -15.69 -4.95 8.06
CA ILE A 13 -16.43 -3.88 7.35
C ILE A 13 -17.92 -4.18 7.36
N ILE A 14 -18.32 -5.40 6.96
CA ILE A 14 -19.73 -5.82 6.95
C ILE A 14 -20.33 -5.79 8.35
N ALA A 15 -19.60 -6.27 9.37
CA ALA A 15 -20.06 -6.27 10.75
C ALA A 15 -20.29 -4.86 11.28
N ILE A 16 -19.39 -3.91 11.01
CA ILE A 16 -19.54 -2.51 11.44
C ILE A 16 -20.74 -1.87 10.75
N ILE A 17 -20.89 -2.09 9.44
CA ILE A 17 -22.04 -1.56 8.68
C ILE A 17 -23.35 -2.07 9.28
N LEU A 18 -23.43 -3.36 9.63
CA LEU A 18 -24.60 -3.98 10.24
C LEU A 18 -24.83 -3.53 11.70
N LEU A 19 -23.77 -3.31 12.47
CA LEU A 19 -23.86 -2.89 13.88
C LEU A 19 -24.05 -1.37 14.06
N ASN A 20 -23.92 -0.58 13.01
CA ASN A 20 -24.07 0.88 13.06
C ASN A 20 -25.34 1.37 13.79
N PRO A 21 -26.56 0.87 13.50
CA PRO A 21 -27.77 1.33 14.20
C PRO A 21 -27.79 0.97 15.69
N LEU A 22 -26.94 0.04 16.14
CA LEU A 22 -26.83 -0.41 17.54
C LEU A 22 -25.69 0.29 18.30
N MET A 23 -24.83 1.05 17.62
CA MET A 23 -23.66 1.68 18.22
C MET A 23 -24.00 3.06 18.80
N SER A 24 -23.69 3.28 20.07
CA SER A 24 -23.78 4.61 20.69
C SER A 24 -22.63 5.51 20.25
N LEU A 25 -22.85 6.83 20.27
CA LEU A 25 -21.87 7.84 19.89
C LEU A 25 -20.54 7.70 20.65
N GLU A 26 -20.59 7.37 21.95
CA GLU A 26 -19.38 7.20 22.77
C GLU A 26 -18.53 6.01 22.33
N VAL A 27 -19.16 4.89 21.96
CA VAL A 27 -18.46 3.71 21.46
C VAL A 27 -17.79 4.03 20.12
N GLN A 28 -18.46 4.78 19.25
CA GLN A 28 -17.89 5.18 17.96
C GLN A 28 -16.66 6.08 18.16
N ARG A 29 -16.75 7.09 19.04
CA ARG A 29 -15.63 7.99 19.37
C ARG A 29 -14.46 7.25 20.01
N LEU A 30 -14.73 6.26 20.87
CA LEU A 30 -13.70 5.42 21.49
C LEU A 30 -12.96 4.57 20.45
N LEU A 31 -13.69 3.88 19.57
CA LEU A 31 -13.10 3.07 18.50
C LEU A 31 -12.24 3.91 17.56
N TYR A 32 -12.71 5.10 17.20
CA TYR A 32 -11.93 6.03 16.38
C TYR A 32 -10.68 6.54 17.10
N SER A 33 -10.79 6.88 18.39
CA SER A 33 -9.65 7.27 19.22
C SER A 33 -8.57 6.19 19.35
N ILE A 34 -8.97 4.93 19.53
CA ILE A 34 -8.03 3.79 19.53
C ILE A 34 -7.32 3.70 18.18
N SER A 35 -8.05 3.85 17.08
CA SER A 35 -7.46 3.84 15.74
C SER A 35 -6.43 4.96 15.54
N LEU A 36 -6.73 6.19 15.99
CA LEU A 36 -5.77 7.29 15.94
C LEU A 36 -4.52 7.04 16.80
N SER A 37 -4.65 6.39 17.95
CA SER A 37 -3.48 5.98 18.75
C SER A 37 -2.60 4.97 18.00
N ILE A 38 -3.20 4.09 17.20
CA ILE A 38 -2.49 3.14 16.34
C ILE A 38 -1.78 3.85 15.17
N SER A 39 -2.17 5.07 14.79
CA SER A 39 -1.44 5.87 13.79
C SER A 39 0.01 6.17 14.19
N ILE A 40 0.42 5.91 15.44
CA ILE A 40 1.83 5.91 15.87
C ILE A 40 2.72 4.98 15.01
N ILE A 41 2.12 4.01 14.30
CA ILE A 41 2.81 3.18 13.30
C ILE A 41 3.55 4.03 12.27
N GLY A 42 3.04 5.22 11.93
CA GLY A 42 3.70 6.15 11.01
C GLY A 42 5.14 6.51 11.44
N LEU A 43 5.45 6.45 12.73
CA LEU A 43 6.79 6.67 13.27
C LEU A 43 7.79 5.57 12.84
N PHE A 44 7.33 4.33 12.72
CA PHE A 44 8.15 3.19 12.33
C PHE A 44 8.31 3.07 10.81
N LEU A 45 7.46 3.75 10.03
CA LEU A 45 7.47 3.71 8.57
C LEU A 45 8.83 4.11 7.98
N PRO A 46 9.48 5.21 8.41
CA PRO A 46 10.89 5.51 8.15
C PRO A 46 11.85 4.31 8.22
N LEU A 47 11.83 3.60 9.34
CA LEU A 47 12.74 2.48 9.59
C LEU A 47 12.42 1.28 8.69
N ILE A 48 11.13 1.02 8.46
CA ILE A 48 10.66 -0.05 7.58
C ILE A 48 11.14 0.21 6.15
N ILE A 49 10.92 1.43 5.62
CA ILE A 49 11.36 1.83 4.28
C ILE A 49 12.87 1.67 4.15
N PHE A 50 13.63 2.25 5.11
CA PHE A 50 15.08 2.18 5.10
C PHE A 50 15.57 0.73 5.06
N GLY A 51 15.05 -0.11 5.96
CA GLY A 51 15.52 -1.48 6.10
C GLY A 51 15.32 -2.36 4.89
N LEU A 52 14.14 -2.28 4.29
CA LEU A 52 13.78 -3.08 3.13
C LEU A 52 14.56 -2.64 1.88
N LEU A 53 14.66 -1.32 1.65
CA LEU A 53 15.42 -0.78 0.52
C LEU A 53 16.92 -1.02 0.67
N PHE A 54 17.47 -0.79 1.85
CA PHE A 54 18.88 -1.05 2.14
C PHE A 54 19.25 -2.51 1.85
N LYS A 55 18.48 -3.48 2.38
CA LYS A 55 18.72 -4.90 2.10
C LYS A 55 18.62 -5.20 0.61
N SER A 56 17.58 -4.70 -0.05
CA SER A 56 17.36 -4.95 -1.48
C SER A 56 18.57 -4.50 -2.29
N VAL A 57 19.07 -3.29 -2.05
CA VAL A 57 20.25 -2.76 -2.76
C VAL A 57 21.52 -3.57 -2.45
N VAL A 58 21.77 -3.93 -1.19
CA VAL A 58 22.96 -4.71 -0.80
C VAL A 58 22.98 -6.09 -1.44
N MET A 59 21.84 -6.79 -1.46
CA MET A 59 21.70 -8.12 -2.07
C MET A 59 21.88 -8.08 -3.59
N LEU A 60 21.37 -7.03 -4.22
CA LEU A 60 21.41 -6.88 -5.68
C LEU A 60 22.80 -6.45 -6.17
N ALA A 61 23.49 -5.59 -5.43
CA ALA A 61 24.74 -4.96 -5.88
C ALA A 61 25.97 -5.89 -5.90
N LYS A 62 25.96 -7.03 -5.19
CA LYS A 62 27.15 -7.90 -5.07
C LYS A 62 27.52 -8.64 -6.37
N ASP A 63 26.54 -9.18 -7.09
CA ASP A 63 26.81 -10.09 -8.22
C ASP A 63 26.06 -9.74 -9.53
N ALA A 64 25.12 -8.78 -9.50
CA ALA A 64 24.17 -8.59 -10.59
C ALA A 64 24.00 -7.13 -11.06
N THR A 65 25.00 -6.26 -10.86
CA THR A 65 24.90 -4.80 -11.13
C THR A 65 24.27 -4.42 -12.47
N ARG A 66 24.55 -5.16 -13.56
CA ARG A 66 23.90 -4.93 -14.87
C ARG A 66 22.40 -5.27 -14.88
N ILE A 67 22.03 -6.41 -14.30
CA ILE A 67 20.63 -6.85 -14.21
C ILE A 67 19.85 -5.90 -13.29
N VAL A 68 20.47 -5.49 -12.18
CA VAL A 68 19.90 -4.54 -11.21
C VAL A 68 19.62 -3.20 -11.86
N PHE A 69 20.58 -2.67 -12.61
CA PHE A 69 20.40 -1.43 -13.35
C PHE A 69 19.25 -1.54 -14.36
N LEU A 70 19.17 -2.66 -15.08
CA LEU A 70 18.10 -2.92 -16.04
C LEU A 70 16.72 -3.01 -15.36
N ILE A 71 16.62 -3.72 -14.22
CA ILE A 71 15.39 -3.78 -13.41
C ILE A 71 15.01 -2.38 -12.92
N LEU A 72 15.97 -1.61 -12.41
CA LEU A 72 15.72 -0.25 -11.91
C LEU A 72 15.20 0.65 -13.03
N LEU A 73 15.80 0.58 -14.22
CA LEU A 73 15.36 1.32 -15.41
C LEU A 73 13.94 0.92 -15.81
N LEU A 74 13.62 -0.38 -15.84
CA LEU A 74 12.27 -0.88 -16.14
C LEU A 74 11.25 -0.41 -15.10
N VAL A 75 11.58 -0.45 -13.81
CA VAL A 75 10.69 0.00 -12.72
C VAL A 75 10.43 1.50 -12.83
N CYS A 76 11.48 2.30 -13.02
CA CYS A 76 11.35 3.75 -13.22
C CYS A 76 10.54 4.07 -14.47
N GLY A 77 10.84 3.42 -15.61
CA GLY A 77 10.11 3.59 -16.87
C GLY A 77 8.63 3.23 -16.73
N SER A 78 8.33 2.12 -16.08
CA SER A 78 6.96 1.69 -15.76
C SER A 78 6.23 2.72 -14.89
N ASN A 79 6.88 3.25 -13.85
CA ASN A 79 6.26 4.24 -12.97
C ASN A 79 5.98 5.55 -13.73
N VAL A 80 6.91 6.00 -14.58
CA VAL A 80 6.70 7.18 -15.43
C VAL A 80 5.49 6.95 -16.36
N CYS A 81 5.44 5.82 -17.07
CA CYS A 81 4.30 5.47 -17.94
C CYS A 81 2.98 5.43 -17.16
N SER A 82 2.97 4.75 -16.01
CA SER A 82 1.79 4.68 -15.14
C SER A 82 1.33 6.06 -14.67
N THR A 83 2.26 6.95 -14.35
CA THR A 83 1.93 8.32 -13.91
C THR A 83 1.32 9.14 -15.04
N PHE A 84 1.87 9.03 -16.26
CA PHE A 84 1.29 9.68 -17.44
C PHE A 84 -0.11 9.16 -17.75
N ILE A 85 -0.32 7.84 -17.71
CA ILE A 85 -1.65 7.25 -17.92
C ILE A 85 -2.63 7.77 -16.86
N SER A 86 -2.26 7.77 -15.58
CA SER A 86 -3.08 8.30 -14.50
C SER A 86 -3.42 9.78 -14.70
N TYR A 87 -2.49 10.59 -15.20
CA TYR A 87 -2.72 12.00 -15.51
C TYR A 87 -3.78 12.18 -16.61
N TYR A 88 -3.65 11.47 -17.73
CA TYR A 88 -4.60 11.57 -18.84
C TYR A 88 -5.97 10.99 -18.49
N VAL A 89 -6.02 9.87 -17.77
CA VAL A 89 -7.27 9.30 -17.24
C VAL A 89 -7.92 10.29 -16.27
N GLY A 90 -7.13 10.96 -15.42
CA GLY A 90 -7.61 12.01 -14.53
C GLY A 90 -8.27 13.17 -15.29
N ILE A 91 -7.60 13.72 -16.33
CA ILE A 91 -8.17 14.77 -17.18
C ILE A 91 -9.50 14.32 -17.79
N TYR A 92 -9.57 13.08 -18.30
CA TYR A 92 -10.78 12.54 -18.88
C TYR A 92 -11.93 12.44 -17.87
N ILE A 93 -11.64 11.99 -16.64
CA ILE A 93 -12.62 11.94 -15.55
C ILE A 93 -13.14 13.34 -15.20
N TYR A 94 -12.27 14.36 -15.15
CA TYR A 94 -12.67 15.74 -14.84
C TYR A 94 -13.60 16.38 -15.88
N GLN A 95 -13.65 15.86 -17.11
CA GLN A 95 -14.59 16.34 -18.13
C GLN A 95 -16.02 15.86 -17.88
N PHE A 96 -16.21 14.84 -17.06
CA PHE A 96 -17.55 14.42 -16.66
C PHE A 96 -18.09 15.37 -15.59
N ALA A 97 -19.38 15.67 -15.67
CA ALA A 97 -20.10 16.47 -14.68
C ALA A 97 -20.19 15.70 -13.36
N LEU A 98 -19.11 15.74 -12.59
CA LEU A 98 -19.08 15.31 -11.21
C LEU A 98 -19.86 16.35 -10.41
N SER A 99 -20.96 15.94 -9.79
CA SER A 99 -21.62 16.75 -8.78
C SER A 99 -20.65 16.96 -7.63
N MET A 100 -20.06 18.16 -7.56
CA MET A 100 -19.30 18.59 -6.39
C MET A 100 -20.28 18.70 -5.23
N ILE A 101 -20.35 17.66 -4.41
CA ILE A 101 -21.04 17.73 -3.13
C ILE A 101 -20.21 18.67 -2.27
N SER A 102 -20.74 19.85 -1.99
CA SER A 102 -20.22 20.67 -0.90
C SER A 102 -20.31 19.83 0.38
N PRO A 103 -19.21 19.61 1.11
CA PRO A 103 -19.28 18.86 2.35
C PRO A 103 -20.33 19.52 3.22
N ILE A 104 -21.40 18.79 3.52
CA ILE A 104 -22.36 19.21 4.52
C ILE A 104 -21.52 19.37 5.79
N GLU A 105 -21.58 20.53 6.45
CA GLU A 105 -20.94 20.77 7.76
C GLU A 105 -21.62 19.93 8.84
N ASN A 106 -21.68 18.61 8.65
CA ASN A 106 -22.00 17.67 9.70
C ASN A 106 -20.83 17.68 10.67
N ASP A 107 -21.15 17.76 11.96
CA ASP A 107 -20.17 17.80 13.04
C ASP A 107 -19.40 16.46 13.04
N SER A 108 -18.29 16.40 12.31
CA SER A 108 -17.52 15.16 12.08
C SER A 108 -17.17 14.45 13.38
N LEU A 109 -17.00 13.12 13.33
CA LEU A 109 -16.73 12.33 14.53
C LEU A 109 -15.43 12.79 15.23
N LYS A 110 -15.56 13.54 16.33
CA LYS A 110 -14.41 14.01 17.12
C LYS A 110 -13.91 12.89 18.04
N PRO A 111 -12.62 12.58 18.01
CA PRO A 111 -12.05 11.56 18.90
C PRO A 111 -12.11 12.05 20.37
N LEU A 112 -12.10 11.13 21.32
CA LEU A 112 -12.00 11.43 22.76
C LEU A 112 -10.61 11.99 23.13
N TRP A 113 -9.57 11.49 22.47
CA TRP A 113 -8.19 11.95 22.60
C TRP A 113 -7.50 11.99 21.24
N LEU A 114 -6.53 12.89 21.10
CA LEU A 114 -5.73 13.05 19.90
C LEU A 114 -4.24 12.95 20.27
N LEU A 115 -3.56 11.92 19.77
CA LEU A 115 -2.11 11.77 19.90
C LEU A 115 -1.45 12.19 18.59
N ASN A 116 -0.96 13.43 18.53
CA ASN A 116 -0.20 13.91 17.38
C ASN A 116 1.28 13.68 17.61
N PHE A 117 1.89 12.87 16.76
CA PHE A 117 3.34 12.69 16.74
C PHE A 117 3.93 13.47 15.56
N PRO A 118 4.97 14.30 15.78
CA PRO A 118 5.64 14.99 14.69
C PRO A 118 6.33 13.98 13.78
N ASN A 119 6.22 14.20 12.48
CA ASN A 119 6.91 13.35 11.52
C ASN A 119 8.41 13.70 11.54
N ILE A 120 9.24 12.80 12.11
CA ILE A 120 10.63 13.09 12.45
C ILE A 120 11.51 13.23 11.19
N ILE A 121 11.24 12.42 10.17
CA ILE A 121 12.02 12.38 8.92
C ILE A 121 11.06 12.20 7.75
N SER A 122 11.23 12.99 6.70
CA SER A 122 10.44 12.83 5.48
C SER A 122 10.81 11.53 4.75
N ASN A 123 9.79 10.81 4.28
CA ASN A 123 9.96 9.50 3.63
C ASN A 123 10.90 9.57 2.41
N ASP A 124 10.87 10.66 1.65
CA ASP A 124 11.69 10.81 0.45
C ASP A 124 13.19 10.78 0.78
N LYS A 125 13.60 11.47 1.85
CA LYS A 125 15.01 11.52 2.29
C LYS A 125 15.52 10.12 2.67
N ILE A 126 14.64 9.30 3.23
CA ILE A 126 14.96 7.94 3.67
C ILE A 126 15.15 7.00 2.47
N VAL A 127 14.30 7.15 1.44
CA VAL A 127 14.45 6.39 0.20
C VAL A 127 15.84 6.66 -0.40
N PHE A 128 16.20 7.93 -0.58
CA PHE A 128 17.52 8.27 -1.13
C PHE A 128 18.67 7.79 -0.24
N SER A 129 18.58 7.99 1.08
CA SER A 129 19.66 7.56 1.99
C SER A 129 19.86 6.04 2.01
N SER A 130 18.77 5.27 1.99
CA SER A 130 18.81 3.81 1.98
C SER A 130 19.48 3.25 0.72
N ILE A 131 19.22 3.87 -0.44
CA ILE A 131 19.81 3.46 -1.72
C ILE A 131 21.30 3.78 -1.75
N ILE A 132 21.67 5.02 -1.38
CA ILE A 132 23.07 5.47 -1.39
C ILE A 132 23.91 4.63 -0.41
N LEU A 133 23.45 4.48 0.84
CA LEU A 133 24.14 3.69 1.85
C LEU A 133 24.18 2.21 1.49
N GLY A 134 23.09 1.65 0.93
CA GLY A 134 23.05 0.27 0.46
C GLY A 134 24.10 0.01 -0.62
N PHE A 135 24.22 0.91 -1.59
CA PHE A 135 25.19 0.77 -2.68
C PHE A 135 26.64 0.92 -2.18
N ILE A 136 26.94 1.96 -1.39
CA ILE A 136 28.28 2.19 -0.86
C ILE A 136 28.73 1.01 0.03
N SER A 137 27.87 0.57 0.95
CA SER A 137 28.19 -0.53 1.87
C SER A 137 28.41 -1.86 1.13
N SER A 138 27.64 -2.12 0.06
CA SER A 138 27.82 -3.32 -0.76
C SER A 138 29.18 -3.39 -1.47
N LYS A 139 29.76 -2.23 -1.84
CA LYS A 139 31.07 -2.16 -2.51
C LYS A 139 32.25 -2.16 -1.54
N LEU A 140 32.13 -1.48 -0.40
CA LEU A 140 33.23 -1.37 0.56
C LEU A 140 33.39 -2.65 1.40
N CYS A 141 32.28 -3.16 1.97
CA CYS A 141 32.30 -4.25 2.94
C CYS A 141 31.10 -5.19 2.73
N ALA A 142 31.11 -5.93 1.61
CA ALA A 142 29.97 -6.76 1.18
C ALA A 142 29.48 -7.73 2.28
N GLU A 143 30.37 -8.48 2.93
CA GLU A 143 29.98 -9.47 3.95
C GLU A 143 29.31 -8.84 5.17
N VAL A 144 29.85 -7.72 5.66
CA VAL A 144 29.28 -6.98 6.81
C VAL A 144 27.96 -6.34 6.44
N ALA A 145 27.86 -5.74 5.24
CA ALA A 145 26.63 -5.12 4.74
C ALA A 145 25.50 -6.15 4.63
N ILE A 146 25.79 -7.35 4.13
CA ILE A 146 24.83 -8.46 4.04
C ILE A 146 24.36 -8.86 5.45
N GLY A 147 25.29 -9.05 6.39
CA GLY A 147 24.95 -9.42 7.76
C GLY A 147 24.07 -8.38 8.46
N LEU A 148 24.36 -7.09 8.28
CA LEU A 148 23.54 -5.99 8.79
C LEU A 148 22.17 -5.94 8.13
N ALA A 149 22.12 -6.06 6.81
CA ALA A 149 20.88 -6.05 6.03
C ALA A 149 19.92 -7.15 6.48
N CYS A 150 20.40 -8.39 6.68
CA CYS A 150 19.58 -9.50 7.15
C CYS A 150 19.07 -9.28 8.60
N LYS A 151 19.91 -8.76 9.50
CA LYS A 151 19.47 -8.44 10.88
C LYS A 151 18.40 -7.36 10.90
N LEU A 152 18.59 -6.31 10.10
CA LEU A 152 17.68 -5.18 10.00
C LEU A 152 16.34 -5.62 9.38
N GLU A 153 16.37 -6.43 8.31
CA GLU A 153 15.15 -7.03 7.77
C GLU A 153 14.43 -7.91 8.79
N ALA A 154 15.15 -8.76 9.53
CA ALA A 154 14.52 -9.61 10.54
C ALA A 154 13.82 -8.77 11.64
N PHE A 155 14.41 -7.63 12.00
CA PHE A 155 13.80 -6.66 12.91
C PHE A 155 12.55 -6.00 12.30
N VAL A 156 12.65 -5.51 11.07
CA VAL A 156 11.52 -4.92 10.32
C VAL A 156 10.39 -5.92 10.13
N ALA A 157 10.69 -7.18 9.84
CA ALA A 157 9.71 -8.25 9.69
C ALA A 157 8.96 -8.55 11.00
N LYS A 158 9.64 -8.44 12.16
CA LYS A 158 8.98 -8.55 13.48
C LYS A 158 8.02 -7.38 13.70
N ILE A 159 8.44 -6.15 13.39
CA ILE A 159 7.58 -4.97 13.47
C ILE A 159 6.36 -5.17 12.56
N LEU A 160 6.56 -5.45 11.27
CA LEU A 160 5.48 -5.68 10.30
C LEU A 160 4.50 -6.77 10.76
N ARG A 161 4.98 -7.85 11.37
CA ARG A 161 4.11 -8.91 11.91
C ARG A 161 3.20 -8.39 13.02
N LEU A 162 3.73 -7.55 13.92
CA LEU A 162 2.93 -6.89 14.95
C LEU A 162 1.90 -5.93 14.32
N LEU A 163 2.32 -5.16 13.31
CA LEU A 163 1.45 -4.22 12.59
C LEU A 163 0.26 -4.93 11.95
N ILE A 164 0.51 -6.05 11.28
CA ILE A 164 -0.52 -6.91 10.65
C ILE A 164 -1.61 -7.32 11.66
N TYR A 165 -1.25 -7.60 12.91
CA TYR A 165 -2.21 -8.01 13.93
C TYR A 165 -3.07 -6.84 14.45
N ILE A 166 -2.50 -5.64 14.50
CA ILE A 166 -3.16 -4.42 15.00
C ILE A 166 -3.99 -3.74 13.89
N MET A 167 -3.63 -3.96 12.62
CA MET A 167 -4.28 -3.35 11.44
C MET A 167 -5.82 -3.50 11.38
N PRO A 168 -6.43 -4.65 11.74
CA PRO A 168 -7.89 -4.78 11.72
C PRO A 168 -8.59 -3.81 12.69
N LEU A 169 -7.98 -3.56 13.86
CA LEU A 169 -8.51 -2.62 14.85
C LEU A 169 -8.38 -1.16 14.39
N PHE A 170 -7.28 -0.83 13.71
CA PHE A 170 -7.11 0.46 13.05
C PHE A 170 -8.21 0.70 11.99
N ILE A 171 -8.40 -0.27 11.10
CA ILE A 171 -9.37 -0.17 10.00
C ILE A 171 -10.80 -0.10 10.57
N MET A 172 -11.11 -0.85 11.62
CA MET A 172 -12.39 -0.76 12.32
C MET A 172 -12.74 0.66 12.76
N GLY A 173 -11.84 1.35 13.47
CA GLY A 173 -12.11 2.72 13.93
C GLY A 173 -12.22 3.75 12.79
N PHE A 174 -11.50 3.54 11.68
CA PHE A 174 -11.63 4.38 10.49
C PHE A 174 -12.94 4.16 9.73
N ILE A 175 -13.40 2.91 9.61
CA ILE A 175 -14.68 2.60 8.97
C ILE A 175 -15.84 3.18 9.77
N VAL A 176 -15.79 3.10 11.10
CA VAL A 176 -16.78 3.74 11.99
C VAL A 176 -16.85 5.25 11.73
N LYS A 177 -15.70 5.93 11.61
CA LYS A 177 -15.68 7.34 11.25
C LYS A 177 -16.30 7.60 9.86
N LEU A 178 -15.86 6.86 8.84
CA LEU A 178 -16.37 7.04 7.47
C LEU A 178 -17.88 6.81 7.37
N GLN A 179 -18.41 5.92 8.20
CA GLN A 179 -19.84 5.66 8.30
C GLN A 179 -20.59 6.77 9.04
N PHE A 180 -20.05 7.29 10.14
CA PHE A 180 -20.63 8.42 10.87
C PHE A 180 -20.65 9.70 10.02
N ASP A 181 -19.57 9.95 9.28
CA ASP A 181 -19.45 11.13 8.42
C ASP A 181 -20.32 11.00 7.13
N GLU A 182 -21.09 9.92 6.96
CA GLU A 182 -21.91 9.59 5.77
C GLU A 182 -21.11 9.57 4.44
N VAL A 183 -19.78 9.56 4.54
CA VAL A 183 -18.87 9.61 3.39
C VAL A 183 -18.96 8.32 2.57
N LEU A 184 -19.31 7.19 3.19
CA LEU A 184 -19.43 5.91 2.46
C LEU A 184 -20.52 5.94 1.39
N ASP A 185 -21.68 6.53 1.66
CA ASP A 185 -22.77 6.61 0.68
C ASP A 185 -22.44 7.58 -0.46
N ILE A 186 -21.75 8.68 -0.14
CA ILE A 186 -21.20 9.62 -1.14
C ILE A 186 -20.14 8.93 -2.01
N ILE A 187 -19.19 8.19 -1.41
CA ILE A 187 -18.17 7.44 -2.15
C ILE A 187 -18.82 6.40 -3.07
N ILE A 188 -19.78 5.63 -2.57
CA ILE A 188 -20.40 4.56 -3.35
C ILE A 188 -21.30 5.11 -4.45
N LYS A 189 -21.99 6.24 -4.26
CA LYS A 189 -22.92 6.78 -5.25
C LYS A 189 -22.24 7.68 -6.28
N ASP A 190 -21.38 8.58 -5.84
CA ASP A 190 -20.82 9.64 -6.69
C ASP A 190 -19.41 9.32 -7.18
N TYR A 191 -18.65 8.49 -6.46
CA TYR A 191 -17.29 8.08 -6.85
C TYR A 191 -17.24 6.70 -7.51
N MET A 192 -18.36 5.98 -7.67
CA MET A 192 -18.39 4.67 -8.32
C MET A 192 -17.80 4.72 -9.74
N PHE A 193 -18.19 5.74 -10.51
CA PHE A 193 -17.68 5.93 -11.87
C PHE A 193 -16.17 6.17 -11.88
N ILE A 194 -15.67 7.02 -10.96
CA ILE A 194 -14.24 7.28 -10.80
C ILE A 194 -13.51 5.98 -10.43
N PHE A 195 -14.02 5.24 -9.46
CA PHE A 195 -13.44 3.99 -8.99
C PHE A 195 -13.36 2.94 -10.10
N VAL A 196 -14.46 2.71 -10.83
CA VAL A 196 -14.50 1.78 -11.96
C VAL A 196 -13.49 2.19 -13.03
N THR A 197 -13.41 3.48 -13.36
CA THR A 197 -12.45 3.98 -14.35
C THR A 197 -11.00 3.74 -13.92
N ILE A 198 -10.66 3.98 -12.65
CA ILE A 198 -9.33 3.69 -12.11
C ILE A 198 -9.02 2.20 -12.19
N VAL A 199 -9.96 1.34 -11.82
CA VAL A 199 -9.80 -0.12 -11.89
C VAL A 199 -9.54 -0.56 -13.33
N PHE A 200 -10.34 -0.08 -14.30
CA PHE A 200 -10.13 -0.38 -15.72
C PHE A 200 -8.78 0.11 -16.24
N ALA A 201 -8.38 1.34 -15.90
CA ALA A 201 -7.08 1.89 -16.29
C ALA A 201 -5.92 1.07 -15.71
N GLN A 202 -6.01 0.68 -14.44
CA GLN A 202 -4.98 -0.10 -13.75
C GLN A 202 -4.83 -1.50 -14.35
N PHE A 203 -5.92 -2.26 -14.48
CA PHE A 203 -5.88 -3.59 -15.08
C PHE A 203 -5.52 -3.54 -16.56
N GLY A 204 -6.00 -2.54 -17.28
CA GLY A 204 -5.63 -2.28 -18.67
C GLY A 204 -4.13 -2.06 -18.84
N TYR A 205 -3.53 -1.20 -18.01
CA TYR A 205 -2.08 -0.97 -18.01
C TYR A 205 -1.29 -2.25 -17.74
N ILE A 206 -1.66 -3.00 -16.69
CA ILE A 206 -0.98 -4.25 -16.33
C ILE A 206 -1.09 -5.26 -17.48
N PHE A 207 -2.28 -5.45 -18.04
CA PHE A 207 -2.49 -6.37 -19.16
C PHE A 207 -1.65 -5.99 -20.38
N LEU A 208 -1.64 -4.71 -20.75
CA LEU A 208 -0.91 -4.21 -21.91
C LEU A 208 0.62 -4.37 -21.71
N ALA A 209 1.13 -4.08 -20.52
CA ALA A 209 2.53 -4.30 -20.19
C ALA A 209 2.95 -5.77 -20.32
N TYR A 210 2.19 -6.70 -19.74
CA TYR A 210 2.44 -8.14 -19.87
C TYR A 210 2.29 -8.64 -21.31
N PHE A 211 1.35 -8.07 -22.07
CA PHE A 211 1.11 -8.42 -23.46
C PHE A 211 2.29 -8.02 -24.36
N ILE A 212 2.84 -6.82 -24.19
CA ILE A 212 4.05 -6.36 -24.89
C ILE A 212 5.24 -7.25 -24.51
N LEU A 213 5.46 -7.51 -23.22
CA LEU A 213 6.56 -8.34 -22.74
C LEU A 213 6.47 -9.80 -23.22
N SER A 214 5.26 -10.28 -23.52
CA SER A 214 5.01 -11.61 -24.07
C SER A 214 5.09 -11.66 -25.61
N ASN A 215 5.69 -10.66 -26.26
CA ASN A 215 5.78 -10.55 -27.72
C ASN A 215 4.40 -10.66 -28.42
N CYS A 216 3.38 -10.04 -27.84
CA CYS A 216 1.99 -10.07 -28.34
C CYS A 216 1.37 -11.48 -28.42
N ARG A 217 1.93 -12.48 -27.72
CA ARG A 217 1.36 -13.83 -27.64
C ARG A 217 0.40 -13.93 -26.47
N VAL A 218 -0.90 -14.01 -26.77
CA VAL A 218 -1.98 -14.05 -25.77
C VAL A 218 -1.81 -15.20 -24.78
N LYS A 219 -1.41 -16.39 -25.25
CA LYS A 219 -1.22 -17.57 -24.38
C LYS A 219 -0.12 -17.35 -23.33
N GLU A 220 1.00 -16.75 -23.74
CA GLU A 220 2.14 -16.46 -22.86
C GLU A 220 1.80 -15.33 -21.88
N CYS A 221 1.03 -14.33 -22.31
CA CYS A 221 0.54 -13.25 -21.46
C CYS A 221 -0.39 -13.79 -20.36
N ILE A 222 -1.38 -14.61 -20.72
CA ILE A 222 -2.32 -15.22 -19.76
C ILE A 222 -1.56 -16.14 -18.78
N ALA A 223 -0.61 -16.93 -19.27
CA ALA A 223 0.22 -17.78 -18.41
C ALA A 223 1.01 -16.94 -17.38
N SER A 224 1.61 -15.84 -17.82
CA SER A 224 2.38 -14.93 -16.96
C SER A 224 1.51 -14.23 -15.91
N LEU A 225 0.32 -13.74 -16.31
CA LEU A 225 -0.67 -13.15 -15.40
C LEU A 225 -1.17 -14.18 -14.37
N SER A 226 -1.48 -15.40 -14.83
CA SER A 226 -1.95 -16.48 -13.96
C SER A 226 -0.89 -16.91 -12.94
N ASN A 227 0.39 -16.92 -13.33
CA ASN A 227 1.49 -17.22 -12.42
C ASN A 227 1.64 -16.14 -11.34
N MET A 228 1.38 -14.87 -11.68
CA MET A 228 1.52 -13.77 -10.73
C MET A 228 0.26 -13.55 -9.86
N MET A 229 -0.90 -14.09 -10.25
CA MET A 229 -2.18 -13.95 -9.53
C MET A 229 -2.10 -14.22 -8.02
N PRO A 230 -1.49 -15.32 -7.52
CA PRO A 230 -1.41 -15.58 -6.08
C PRO A 230 -0.67 -14.48 -5.33
N ALA A 231 0.42 -13.97 -5.92
CA ALA A 231 1.20 -12.87 -5.35
C ALA A 231 0.43 -11.54 -5.43
N SER A 232 -0.21 -11.24 -6.57
CA SER A 232 -1.01 -10.03 -6.77
C SER A 232 -2.18 -9.95 -5.78
N ILE A 233 -2.93 -11.05 -5.60
CA ILE A 233 -4.04 -11.11 -4.63
C ILE A 233 -3.52 -10.91 -3.20
N SER A 234 -2.39 -11.54 -2.85
CA SER A 234 -1.77 -11.36 -1.55
C SER A 234 -1.28 -9.92 -1.32
N GLY A 235 -0.68 -9.29 -2.33
CA GLY A 235 -0.18 -7.91 -2.24
C GLY A 235 -1.31 -6.88 -2.16
N PHE A 236 -2.35 -7.04 -2.98
CA PHE A 236 -3.55 -6.20 -2.96
C PHE A 236 -4.29 -6.30 -1.63
N SER A 237 -4.55 -7.52 -1.16
CA SER A 237 -5.27 -7.75 0.09
C SER A 237 -4.53 -7.25 1.34
N ALA A 238 -3.21 -7.30 1.32
CA ALA A 238 -2.38 -6.84 2.42
C ALA A 238 -1.96 -5.37 2.29
N MET A 239 -2.31 -4.69 1.19
CA MET A 239 -1.86 -3.34 0.84
C MET A 239 -0.34 -3.14 1.00
N SER A 240 0.43 -4.22 0.79
CA SER A 240 1.86 -4.24 1.05
C SER A 240 2.56 -5.22 0.11
N SER A 241 3.53 -4.71 -0.63
CA SER A 241 4.36 -5.48 -1.56
C SER A 241 5.23 -6.53 -0.85
N VAL A 242 5.70 -6.25 0.36
CA VAL A 242 6.59 -7.13 1.14
C VAL A 242 5.94 -8.47 1.46
N ILE A 243 4.64 -8.44 1.73
CA ILE A 243 3.84 -9.63 2.08
C ILE A 243 3.66 -10.57 0.87
N SER A 244 3.72 -10.03 -0.35
CA SER A 244 3.57 -10.80 -1.59
C SER A 244 4.87 -11.49 -2.05
N MET A 245 6.04 -11.05 -1.58
CA MET A 245 7.36 -11.53 -2.07
C MET A 245 7.55 -13.06 -2.04
N PRO A 246 7.19 -13.80 -0.96
CA PRO A 246 7.40 -15.25 -0.93
C PRO A 246 6.57 -16.01 -1.99
N LEU A 247 5.48 -15.41 -2.47
CA LEU A 247 4.61 -15.98 -3.49
C LEU A 247 5.04 -15.57 -4.91
N SER A 248 5.74 -14.43 -5.05
CA SER A 248 6.27 -13.96 -6.34
C SER A 248 7.52 -14.71 -6.80
N ILE A 249 8.29 -15.30 -5.87
CA ILE A 249 9.59 -15.94 -6.14
C ILE A 249 9.45 -17.46 -6.27
N LYS A 250 8.23 -17.99 -6.16
CA LYS A 250 7.94 -19.43 -6.20
C LYS A 250 7.59 -19.88 -7.61
#